data_AF-A0A918CPN5-F1
#
_entry.id   AF-A0A918CPN5-F1
#
_cell.length_a   1.000
_cell.length_b   1.000
_cell.length_c   1.000
_cell.angle_alpha   90.00
_cell.angle_beta   90.00
_cell.angle_gamma   90.00
#
_symmetry.space_group_name_H-M   'P 1'
#
loop_
_entity.id
_entity.type
_entity.pdbx_description
1 polymer ?
#
loop_
_entity_poly.entity_id
_entity_poly.type
_entity_poly.pdbx_seq_one_letter_code
_entity_poly.pdbx_strand_id
1 'polypeptide(L)'
;MRLSKTDGSPGAALDARRAPLISRLSFRRPPSWGRTFGGSRDWSSQGSGSPGAVTIMAGRSVREEKVEATREAILGAAERLFAEHGVYAVSNAQISEAAGQGNTGAVNYHFGNKANVVRAIARRHAEQMEEIRARMVGETADSTDLRDWVACMVLPLTEHLEALGNPTWYARFNAQLIADPALHKVSAEESRSSPSLGRLLDGLNACLPALPADVHANRGIMARHLIVQMCVDRERALSNGTPVSWPTWHDTATGLIDAIIGMWTAPVTTP
;
A
#
# COMPACT_ATOMS: atom_id res chain seq x y z
N MET A 1 -66.36 13.28 29.52
CA MET A 1 -66.49 13.09 28.06
C MET A 1 -65.20 13.60 27.42
N ARG A 2 -64.34 12.65 26.98
CA ARG A 2 -63.24 12.67 25.97
C ARG A 2 -62.27 13.87 25.97
N LEU A 3 -60.97 13.77 26.32
CA LEU A 3 -59.84 12.98 25.76
C LEU A 3 -59.62 13.10 24.24
N SER A 4 -58.56 13.83 23.85
CA SER A 4 -57.76 13.68 22.62
C SER A 4 -56.37 14.30 22.88
N LYS A 5 -55.34 13.51 23.24
CA LYS A 5 -54.34 12.86 22.36
C LYS A 5 -53.50 13.88 21.56
N THR A 6 -52.30 14.20 22.04
CA THR A 6 -50.97 13.69 21.59
C THR A 6 -50.64 14.04 20.14
N ASP A 7 -49.58 14.82 19.94
CA ASP A 7 -48.55 14.48 18.95
C ASP A 7 -47.20 15.01 19.40
N GLY A 8 -46.28 14.07 19.63
CA GLY A 8 -44.88 14.33 19.92
C GLY A 8 -44.11 14.53 18.63
N SER A 9 -43.24 15.54 18.62
CA SER A 9 -42.20 15.70 17.61
C SER A 9 -41.30 14.46 17.58
N PRO A 10 -41.13 13.79 16.43
CA PRO A 10 -40.06 12.83 16.27
C PRO A 10 -38.75 13.61 16.09
N GLY A 11 -37.81 13.35 17.01
CA GLY A 11 -36.44 13.84 16.91
C GLY A 11 -35.81 13.48 15.56
N ALA A 12 -35.02 14.42 15.05
CA ALA A 12 -34.16 14.23 13.90
C ALA A 12 -33.22 13.04 14.17
N ALA A 13 -33.58 11.87 13.65
CA ALA A 13 -32.64 10.77 13.50
C ALA A 13 -31.64 11.19 12.43
N LEU A 14 -30.42 11.55 12.86
CA LEU A 14 -29.25 11.65 11.99
C LEU A 14 -29.15 10.35 11.18
N ASP A 15 -29.35 10.47 9.87
CA ASP A 15 -29.18 9.40 8.91
C ASP A 15 -27.69 9.01 8.87
N ALA A 16 -27.32 8.00 9.66
CA ALA A 16 -25.98 7.43 9.70
C ALA A 16 -25.52 6.87 8.34
N ARG A 17 -26.40 6.81 7.32
CA ARG A 17 -26.08 6.42 5.95
C ARG A 17 -25.61 7.58 5.05
N ARG A 18 -25.51 8.81 5.56
CA ARG A 18 -24.94 9.97 4.84
C ARG A 18 -23.58 10.47 5.37
N ALA A 19 -23.00 9.80 6.36
CA ALA A 19 -21.66 10.17 6.82
C ALA A 19 -20.61 9.78 5.76
N PRO A 20 -19.67 10.68 5.38
CA PRO A 20 -18.64 10.41 4.37
C PRO A 20 -17.81 9.18 4.73
N LEU A 21 -17.36 8.37 3.76
CA LEU A 21 -16.68 7.07 4.02
C LEU A 21 -15.55 7.17 5.05
N ILE A 22 -14.81 8.28 5.05
CA ILE A 22 -13.72 8.60 5.99
C ILE A 22 -14.18 8.48 7.46
N SER A 23 -15.43 8.82 7.76
CA SER A 23 -16.02 8.76 9.11
C SER A 23 -16.54 7.37 9.50
N ARG A 24 -16.67 6.43 8.56
CA ARG A 24 -17.13 5.05 8.80
C ARG A 24 -16.01 4.03 8.92
N LEU A 25 -14.81 4.40 8.50
CA LEU A 25 -13.60 3.62 8.71
C LEU A 25 -13.20 3.74 10.19
N SER A 26 -13.89 3.01 11.07
CA SER A 26 -13.45 2.82 12.45
C SER A 26 -12.10 2.10 12.41
N PHE A 27 -11.05 2.88 12.63
CA PHE A 27 -9.64 2.51 12.61
C PHE A 27 -9.39 1.33 13.57
N ARG A 28 -9.42 0.10 13.04
CA ARG A 28 -9.03 -1.09 13.80
C ARG A 28 -7.51 -1.10 13.90
N ARG A 29 -7.02 -1.28 15.13
CA ARG A 29 -5.61 -1.52 15.45
C ARG A 29 -4.98 -2.53 14.47
N PRO A 30 -3.74 -2.31 14.02
CA PRO A 30 -3.02 -3.29 13.21
C PRO A 30 -2.86 -4.62 13.96
N PRO A 31 -2.81 -5.77 13.27
CA PRO A 31 -2.44 -7.01 13.91
C PRO A 31 -1.04 -6.87 14.53
N SER A 32 -0.92 -7.18 15.81
CA SER A 32 0.37 -7.25 16.49
C SER A 32 1.18 -8.40 15.90
N TRP A 33 2.23 -8.10 15.14
CA TRP A 33 3.27 -9.07 14.81
C TRP A 33 4.16 -9.27 16.05
N GLY A 34 3.61 -10.01 17.02
CA GLY A 34 4.20 -10.28 18.31
C GLY A 34 4.97 -11.59 18.33
N ARG A 35 6.29 -11.47 18.57
CA ARG A 35 7.16 -12.49 19.17
C ARG A 35 6.42 -13.45 20.10
N THR A 36 6.54 -14.75 19.85
CA THR A 36 6.59 -15.76 20.91
C THR A 36 7.61 -16.83 20.54
N PHE A 37 8.71 -16.89 21.30
CA PHE A 37 9.57 -18.05 21.43
C PHE A 37 9.45 -18.50 22.89
N GLY A 38 9.34 -19.81 23.12
CA GLY A 38 9.51 -20.42 24.43
C GLY A 38 8.31 -21.26 24.88
N GLY A 39 8.47 -22.59 24.84
CA GLY A 39 7.50 -23.52 25.38
C GLY A 39 7.86 -24.97 25.09
N SER A 40 8.87 -25.47 25.81
CA SER A 40 9.31 -26.87 25.84
C SER A 40 8.15 -27.85 25.98
N ARG A 41 8.12 -28.90 25.14
CA ARG A 41 7.45 -30.16 25.48
C ARG A 41 8.33 -31.34 25.19
N ASP A 42 8.51 -32.09 26.26
CA ASP A 42 9.09 -33.41 26.38
C ASP A 42 8.23 -34.43 25.61
N TRP A 43 8.85 -35.23 24.73
CA TRP A 43 8.19 -36.32 24.02
C TRP A 43 8.93 -37.63 24.33
N SER A 44 8.38 -38.39 25.26
CA SER A 44 8.74 -39.78 25.50
C SER A 44 7.87 -40.71 24.65
N SER A 45 8.52 -41.58 23.87
CA SER A 45 8.05 -42.90 23.36
C SER A 45 6.78 -42.95 22.48
N GLN A 46 6.59 -43.86 21.52
CA GLN A 46 7.35 -44.89 20.83
C GLN A 46 6.50 -45.18 19.58
N GLY A 47 7.11 -45.35 18.41
CA GLY A 47 6.36 -45.66 17.20
C GLY A 47 7.29 -46.02 16.05
N SER A 48 7.47 -47.32 15.83
CA SER A 48 8.22 -47.92 14.73
C SER A 48 7.64 -47.53 13.37
N GLY A 49 8.28 -46.56 12.71
CA GLY A 49 8.06 -46.20 11.31
C GLY A 49 9.39 -45.84 10.68
N SER A 50 9.65 -46.34 9.46
CA SER A 50 10.91 -46.19 8.71
C SER A 50 11.55 -44.78 8.84
N PRO A 51 12.82 -44.66 9.28
CA PRO A 51 13.45 -43.36 9.60
C PRO A 51 13.73 -42.44 8.40
N GLY A 52 13.58 -42.94 7.17
CA GLY A 52 14.04 -42.26 5.96
C GLY A 52 13.11 -41.16 5.43
N ALA A 53 11.80 -41.28 5.62
CA ALA A 53 10.84 -40.36 4.97
C ALA A 53 10.59 -39.08 5.78
N VAL A 54 10.53 -39.17 7.11
CA VAL A 54 10.25 -38.03 8.00
C VAL A 54 11.43 -37.05 8.05
N THR A 55 12.66 -37.58 8.04
CA THR A 55 13.91 -36.78 8.09
C THR A 55 14.12 -35.96 6.82
N ILE A 56 13.75 -36.48 5.64
CA ILE A 56 13.89 -35.77 4.36
C ILE A 56 12.86 -34.64 4.22
N MET A 57 11.62 -34.85 4.68
CA MET A 57 10.57 -33.83 4.66
C MET A 57 10.89 -32.65 5.59
N ALA A 58 11.37 -32.93 6.81
CA ALA A 58 11.79 -31.89 7.76
C ALA A 58 13.05 -31.12 7.30
N GLY A 59 14.00 -31.79 6.64
CA GLY A 59 15.18 -31.12 6.05
C GLY A 59 14.83 -30.22 4.86
N ARG A 60 13.76 -30.55 4.12
CA ARG A 60 13.28 -29.77 2.98
C ARG A 60 12.58 -28.48 3.42
N SER A 61 11.73 -28.53 4.46
CA SER A 61 11.04 -27.35 4.99
C SER A 61 12.02 -26.33 5.58
N VAL A 62 13.01 -26.78 6.36
CA VAL A 62 14.03 -25.88 6.94
C VAL A 62 14.88 -25.19 5.86
N ARG A 63 15.15 -25.89 4.74
CA ARG A 63 15.87 -25.30 3.62
C ARG A 63 15.00 -24.27 2.88
N GLU A 64 13.73 -24.57 2.67
CA GLU A 64 12.77 -23.66 2.03
C GLU A 64 12.57 -22.39 2.87
N GLU A 65 12.41 -22.52 4.19
CA GLU A 65 12.34 -21.40 5.14
C GLU A 65 13.59 -20.50 5.09
N LYS A 66 14.78 -21.11 5.03
CA LYS A 66 16.05 -20.35 4.91
C LYS A 66 16.14 -19.60 3.58
N VAL A 67 15.73 -20.25 2.48
CA VAL A 67 15.72 -19.62 1.14
C VAL A 67 14.78 -18.42 1.13
N GLU A 68 13.61 -18.54 1.75
CA GLU A 68 12.65 -17.44 1.84
C GLU A 68 13.14 -16.32 2.76
N ALA A 69 13.75 -16.65 3.90
CA ALA A 69 14.36 -15.66 4.78
C ALA A 69 15.47 -14.86 4.08
N THR A 70 16.31 -15.53 3.28
CA THR A 70 17.33 -14.85 2.47
C THR A 70 16.69 -13.97 1.39
N ARG A 71 15.63 -14.46 0.73
CA ARG A 71 14.88 -13.69 -0.28
C ARG A 71 14.32 -12.40 0.32
N GLU A 72 13.70 -12.48 1.49
CA GLU A 72 13.16 -11.34 2.22
C GLU A 72 14.24 -10.35 2.67
N ALA A 73 15.37 -10.85 3.18
CA ALA A 73 16.51 -10.01 3.56
C ALA A 73 17.05 -9.23 2.35
N ILE A 74 17.13 -9.87 1.18
CA ILE A 74 17.55 -9.21 -0.07
C ILE A 74 16.55 -8.13 -0.47
N LEU A 75 15.24 -8.39 -0.42
CA LEU A 75 14.21 -7.41 -0.79
C LEU A 75 14.25 -6.18 0.14
N GLY A 76 14.33 -6.38 1.45
CA GLY A 76 14.42 -5.27 2.41
C GLY A 76 15.69 -4.44 2.24
N ALA A 77 16.83 -5.09 2.01
CA ALA A 77 18.09 -4.38 1.74
C ALA A 77 18.03 -3.60 0.41
N ALA A 78 17.46 -4.19 -0.63
CA ALA A 78 17.31 -3.57 -1.93
C ALA A 78 16.36 -2.37 -1.88
N GLU A 79 15.18 -2.49 -1.26
CA GLU A 79 14.22 -1.38 -1.11
C GLU A 79 14.88 -0.17 -0.44
N ARG A 80 15.56 -0.41 0.69
CA ARG A 80 16.29 0.64 1.41
C ARG A 80 17.36 1.30 0.53
N LEU A 81 18.25 0.52 -0.07
CA LEU A 81 19.33 1.05 -0.90
C LEU A 81 18.78 1.80 -2.12
N PHE A 82 17.73 1.28 -2.76
CA PHE A 82 17.09 1.96 -3.88
C PHE A 82 16.49 3.29 -3.43
N ALA A 83 15.77 3.33 -2.31
CA ALA A 83 15.20 4.57 -1.78
C ALA A 83 16.25 5.62 -1.40
N GLU A 84 17.42 5.19 -0.93
CA GLU A 84 18.51 6.06 -0.46
C GLU A 84 19.42 6.53 -1.60
N HIS A 85 19.72 5.68 -2.57
CA HIS A 85 20.76 5.93 -3.57
C HIS A 85 20.26 5.91 -5.02
N GLY A 86 19.05 5.44 -5.27
CA GLY A 86 18.49 5.30 -6.59
C GLY A 86 18.66 3.89 -7.20
N VAL A 87 17.64 3.39 -7.89
CA VAL A 87 17.64 2.04 -8.50
C VAL A 87 18.84 1.79 -9.42
N TYR A 88 19.24 2.78 -10.22
CA TYR A 88 20.34 2.62 -11.17
C TYR A 88 21.71 2.65 -10.52
N ALA A 89 21.88 3.38 -9.41
CA ALA A 89 23.16 3.54 -8.72
C ALA A 89 23.55 2.32 -7.86
N VAL A 90 22.57 1.50 -7.47
CA VAL A 90 22.79 0.35 -6.59
C VAL A 90 23.11 -0.91 -7.40
N SER A 91 24.17 -1.61 -7.03
CA SER A 91 24.59 -2.88 -7.64
C SER A 91 24.05 -4.11 -6.89
N ASN A 92 23.98 -5.26 -7.56
CA ASN A 92 23.59 -6.53 -6.92
C ASN A 92 24.58 -6.97 -5.82
N ALA A 93 25.85 -6.58 -5.93
CA ALA A 93 26.86 -6.82 -4.90
C ALA A 93 26.55 -6.01 -3.63
N GLN A 94 26.27 -4.71 -3.75
CA GLN A 94 25.88 -3.86 -2.63
C GLN A 94 24.60 -4.37 -1.94
N ILE A 95 23.62 -4.84 -2.72
CA ILE A 95 22.41 -5.46 -2.15
C ILE A 95 22.75 -6.73 -1.37
N SER A 96 23.58 -7.62 -1.93
CA SER A 96 23.98 -8.87 -1.26
C SER A 96 24.72 -8.60 0.05
N GLU A 97 25.67 -7.65 0.02
CA GLU A 97 26.41 -7.22 1.21
C GLU A 97 25.48 -6.63 2.27
N ALA A 98 24.59 -5.71 1.90
CA ALA A 98 23.64 -5.10 2.82
C ALA A 98 22.59 -6.10 3.38
N ALA A 99 22.31 -7.18 2.65
CA ALA A 99 21.47 -8.29 3.09
C ALA A 99 22.23 -9.33 3.95
N GLY A 100 23.49 -9.06 4.30
CA GLY A 100 24.33 -9.97 5.10
C GLY A 100 24.71 -11.25 4.38
N GLN A 101 24.65 -11.27 3.04
CA GLN A 101 25.00 -12.44 2.24
C GLN A 101 26.49 -12.39 1.90
N GLY A 102 27.24 -13.40 2.34
CA GLY A 102 28.68 -13.52 2.05
C GLY A 102 29.02 -13.81 0.58
N ASN A 103 28.01 -13.97 -0.29
CA ASN A 103 28.18 -14.22 -1.72
C ASN A 103 27.42 -13.16 -2.54
N THR A 104 28.14 -12.45 -3.41
CA THR A 104 27.60 -11.45 -4.35
C THR A 104 26.63 -12.04 -5.38
N GLY A 105 26.63 -13.36 -5.56
CA GLY A 105 25.72 -14.09 -6.43
C GLY A 105 24.33 -14.33 -5.84
N ALA A 106 24.06 -14.01 -4.56
CA ALA A 106 22.79 -14.30 -3.92
C ALA A 106 21.60 -13.63 -4.65
N VAL A 107 21.73 -12.35 -5.01
CA VAL A 107 20.69 -11.63 -5.77
C VAL A 107 20.44 -12.28 -7.12
N ASN A 108 21.50 -12.65 -7.85
CA ASN A 108 21.37 -13.32 -9.14
C ASN A 108 20.74 -14.71 -9.00
N TYR A 109 21.02 -15.43 -7.92
CA TYR A 109 20.43 -16.73 -7.64
C TYR A 109 18.92 -16.64 -7.37
N HIS A 110 18.47 -15.69 -6.55
CA HIS A 110 17.06 -15.58 -6.17
C HIS A 110 16.18 -14.81 -7.15
N PHE A 111 16.75 -13.85 -7.89
CA PHE A 111 16.01 -12.93 -8.74
C PHE A 111 16.51 -12.89 -10.18
N GLY A 112 17.68 -13.45 -10.48
CA GLY A 112 18.30 -13.36 -11.80
C GLY A 112 18.90 -11.98 -12.06
N ASN A 113 18.06 -10.94 -12.17
CA ASN A 113 18.48 -9.58 -12.48
C ASN A 113 17.82 -8.53 -11.57
N LYS A 114 18.33 -7.30 -11.64
CA LYS A 114 17.84 -6.16 -10.84
C LYS A 114 16.38 -5.81 -11.12
N ALA A 115 15.93 -5.90 -12.37
CA ALA A 115 14.54 -5.60 -12.73
C ALA A 115 13.55 -6.56 -12.03
N ASN A 116 13.93 -7.82 -11.83
CA ASN A 116 13.13 -8.78 -11.07
C ASN A 116 13.12 -8.48 -9.57
N VAL A 117 14.19 -7.89 -9.01
CA VAL A 117 14.18 -7.38 -7.63
C VAL A 117 13.20 -6.22 -7.51
N VAL A 118 13.28 -5.23 -8.41
CA VAL A 118 12.34 -4.09 -8.47
C VAL A 118 10.90 -4.57 -8.61
N ARG A 119 10.65 -5.52 -9.52
CA ARG A 119 9.33 -6.13 -9.71
C ARG A 119 8.82 -6.82 -8.45
N ALA A 120 9.67 -7.59 -7.78
CA ALA A 120 9.30 -8.30 -6.56
C ALA A 120 8.93 -7.35 -5.41
N ILE A 121 9.69 -6.27 -5.22
CA ILE A 121 9.35 -5.21 -4.26
C ILE A 121 8.02 -4.56 -4.66
N ALA A 122 7.90 -4.09 -5.90
CA ALA A 122 6.69 -3.42 -6.39
C ALA A 122 5.43 -4.29 -6.21
N ARG A 123 5.52 -5.58 -6.57
CA ARG A 123 4.45 -6.56 -6.40
C ARG A 123 4.03 -6.72 -4.95
N ARG A 124 4.98 -6.90 -4.03
CA ARG A 124 4.71 -7.05 -2.59
C ARG A 124 3.85 -5.91 -2.05
N HIS A 125 4.21 -4.66 -2.37
CA HIS A 125 3.41 -3.52 -1.90
C HIS A 125 2.12 -3.34 -2.70
N ALA A 126 2.12 -3.66 -4.00
CA ALA A 126 0.91 -3.61 -4.83
C ALA A 126 -0.17 -4.57 -4.32
N GLU A 127 0.19 -5.78 -3.89
CA GLU A 127 -0.73 -6.75 -3.28
C GLU A 127 -1.40 -6.18 -2.00
N GLN A 128 -0.62 -5.58 -1.11
CA GLN A 128 -1.14 -4.96 0.13
C GLN A 128 -2.05 -3.75 -0.17
N MET A 129 -1.63 -2.87 -1.08
CA MET A 129 -2.46 -1.74 -1.50
C MET A 129 -3.72 -2.18 -2.25
N GLU A 130 -3.68 -3.31 -2.97
CA GLU A 130 -4.83 -3.87 -3.65
C GLU A 130 -5.89 -4.36 -2.68
N GLU A 131 -5.49 -5.03 -1.59
CA GLU A 131 -6.43 -5.46 -0.54
C GLU A 131 -7.18 -4.27 0.05
N ILE A 132 -6.47 -3.18 0.35
CA ILE A 132 -7.05 -1.94 0.87
C ILE A 132 -8.01 -1.33 -0.17
N ARG A 133 -7.57 -1.21 -1.42
CA ARG A 133 -8.36 -0.61 -2.51
C ARG A 133 -9.60 -1.43 -2.83
N ALA A 134 -9.50 -2.75 -2.90
CA ALA A 134 -10.61 -3.64 -3.21
C ALA A 134 -11.71 -3.57 -2.15
N ARG A 135 -11.32 -3.51 -0.86
CA ARG A 135 -12.25 -3.27 0.25
C ARG A 135 -12.99 -1.94 0.06
N MET A 136 -12.25 -0.85 -0.12
CA MET A 136 -12.83 0.48 -0.24
C MET A 136 -13.73 0.63 -1.47
N VAL A 137 -13.30 0.16 -2.64
CA VAL A 137 -14.11 0.20 -3.87
C VAL A 137 -15.38 -0.64 -3.72
N GLY A 138 -15.33 -1.74 -2.96
CA GLY A 138 -16.52 -2.51 -2.61
C GLY A 138 -17.53 -1.74 -1.76
N GLU A 139 -17.04 -0.94 -0.80
CA GLU A 139 -17.87 -0.06 0.06
C GLU A 139 -18.42 1.16 -0.70
N THR A 140 -17.71 1.62 -1.74
CA THR A 140 -18.03 2.81 -2.55
C THR A 140 -18.89 2.51 -3.79
N ALA A 141 -19.21 1.24 -4.08
CA ALA A 141 -19.75 0.82 -5.38
C ALA A 141 -20.96 1.63 -5.89
N ASP A 142 -21.85 2.05 -4.98
CA ASP A 142 -23.06 2.83 -5.30
C ASP A 142 -22.91 4.35 -5.03
N SER A 143 -21.70 4.82 -4.69
CA SER A 143 -21.47 6.23 -4.37
C SER A 143 -21.39 7.09 -5.63
N THR A 144 -22.11 8.22 -5.59
CA THR A 144 -22.03 9.28 -6.60
C THR A 144 -21.16 10.45 -6.14
N ASP A 145 -20.51 10.35 -4.97
CA ASP A 145 -19.65 11.40 -4.43
C ASP A 145 -18.21 11.23 -4.94
N LEU A 146 -17.70 12.26 -5.63
CA LEU A 146 -16.31 12.32 -6.10
C LEU A 146 -15.32 12.10 -4.94
N ARG A 147 -15.65 12.57 -3.74
CA ARG A 147 -14.77 12.43 -2.56
C ARG A 147 -14.49 10.96 -2.23
N ASP A 148 -15.49 10.10 -2.34
CA ASP A 148 -15.35 8.69 -2.01
C ASP A 148 -14.42 7.97 -3.00
N TRP A 149 -14.53 8.29 -4.29
CA TRP A 149 -13.66 7.75 -5.34
C TRP A 149 -12.23 8.30 -5.25
N VAL A 150 -12.06 9.59 -4.95
CA VAL A 150 -10.74 10.18 -4.68
C VAL A 150 -10.11 9.55 -3.43
N ALA A 151 -10.89 9.27 -2.38
CA ALA A 151 -10.40 8.57 -1.19
C ALA A 151 -9.84 7.18 -1.55
N CYS A 152 -10.49 6.45 -2.45
CA CYS A 152 -10.01 5.17 -2.96
C CYS A 152 -8.71 5.27 -3.81
N MET A 153 -8.33 6.46 -4.27
CA MET A 153 -7.02 6.72 -4.88
C MET A 153 -5.92 6.96 -3.84
N VAL A 154 -6.23 7.70 -2.78
CA VAL A 154 -5.26 8.21 -1.80
C VAL A 154 -4.99 7.21 -0.69
N LEU A 155 -6.05 6.67 -0.08
CA LEU A 155 -5.96 5.90 1.16
C LEU A 155 -5.15 4.59 1.02
N PRO A 156 -5.17 3.85 -0.10
CA PRO A 156 -4.36 2.64 -0.23
C PRO A 156 -2.87 2.86 0.03
N LEU A 157 -2.30 3.99 -0.43
CA LEU A 157 -0.89 4.28 -0.17
C LEU A 157 -0.67 4.75 1.28
N THR A 158 -1.51 5.63 1.80
CA THR A 158 -1.31 6.21 3.15
C THR A 158 -1.57 5.20 4.26
N GLU A 159 -2.60 4.36 4.14
CA GLU A 159 -2.88 3.27 5.08
C GLU A 159 -1.75 2.23 5.05
N HIS A 160 -1.22 1.92 3.86
CA HIS A 160 -0.09 0.99 3.73
C HIS A 160 1.19 1.54 4.37
N LEU A 161 1.52 2.81 4.13
CA LEU A 161 2.67 3.46 4.77
C LEU A 161 2.52 3.55 6.29
N GLU A 162 1.30 3.76 6.78
CA GLU A 162 1.03 3.70 8.22
C GLU A 162 1.24 2.30 8.79
N ALA A 163 0.78 1.26 8.09
CA ALA A 163 0.94 -0.14 8.50
C ALA A 163 2.40 -0.61 8.49
N LEU A 164 3.21 -0.12 7.55
CA LEU A 164 4.66 -0.38 7.51
C LEU A 164 5.39 0.23 8.73
N GLY A 165 4.84 1.30 9.30
CA GLY A 165 5.44 2.01 10.44
C GLY A 165 6.66 2.85 10.06
N ASN A 166 7.37 3.34 11.07
CA ASN A 166 8.56 4.18 10.90
C ASN A 166 9.79 3.53 11.53
N PRO A 167 10.95 3.54 10.85
CA PRO A 167 11.17 4.07 9.50
C PRO A 167 10.61 3.15 8.41
N THR A 168 10.34 3.73 7.25
CA THR A 168 10.07 3.02 5.99
C THR A 168 10.79 3.72 4.83
N TRP A 169 10.95 3.00 3.73
CA TRP A 169 11.64 3.45 2.51
C TRP A 169 10.74 3.39 1.27
N TYR A 170 9.54 2.87 1.42
CA TYR A 170 8.67 2.53 0.31
C TYR A 170 8.19 3.77 -0.47
N ALA A 171 7.86 4.89 0.18
CA ALA A 171 7.38 6.08 -0.52
C ALA A 171 8.46 6.64 -1.45
N ARG A 172 9.71 6.74 -0.95
CA ARG A 172 10.88 7.15 -1.75
C ARG A 172 11.20 6.19 -2.89
N PHE A 173 11.10 4.89 -2.65
CA PHE A 173 11.25 3.89 -3.71
C PHE A 173 10.13 4.02 -4.77
N ASN A 174 8.87 4.13 -4.35
CA ASN A 174 7.72 4.27 -5.23
C ASN A 174 7.79 5.53 -6.10
N ALA A 175 8.29 6.65 -5.56
CA ALA A 175 8.51 7.88 -6.32
C ALA A 175 9.46 7.69 -7.51
N GLN A 176 10.51 6.88 -7.35
CA GLN A 176 11.43 6.57 -8.45
C GLN A 176 10.76 5.72 -9.54
N LEU A 177 9.90 4.77 -9.14
CA LEU A 177 9.13 3.98 -10.10
C LEU A 177 8.19 4.87 -10.90
N ILE A 178 7.61 5.90 -10.30
CA ILE A 178 6.68 6.81 -10.97
C ILE A 178 7.40 7.79 -11.90
N ALA A 179 8.60 8.24 -11.53
CA ALA A 179 9.37 9.22 -12.29
C ALA A 179 10.06 8.63 -13.53
N ASP A 180 10.46 7.36 -13.51
CA ASP A 180 11.12 6.69 -14.63
C ASP A 180 10.11 5.88 -15.45
N PRO A 181 9.94 6.12 -16.77
CA PRO A 181 8.97 5.39 -17.59
C PRO A 181 9.18 3.88 -17.67
N ALA A 182 10.43 3.40 -17.68
CA ALA A 182 10.75 1.98 -17.75
C ALA A 182 10.42 1.28 -16.43
N LEU A 183 10.74 1.89 -15.29
CA LEU A 183 10.37 1.38 -13.97
C LEU A 183 8.87 1.51 -13.73
N HIS A 184 8.24 2.58 -14.22
CA HIS A 184 6.80 2.79 -14.11
C HIS A 184 6.05 1.68 -14.81
N LYS A 185 6.53 1.26 -15.99
CA LYS A 185 5.95 0.14 -16.72
C LYS A 185 5.97 -1.14 -15.88
N VAL A 186 7.08 -1.46 -15.20
CA VAL A 186 7.18 -2.64 -14.32
C VAL A 186 6.17 -2.57 -13.19
N SER A 187 6.07 -1.44 -12.49
CA SER A 187 5.09 -1.25 -11.40
C SER A 187 3.64 -1.32 -11.91
N ALA A 188 3.38 -0.70 -13.06
CA ALA A 188 2.06 -0.69 -13.68
C ALA A 188 1.64 -2.06 -14.19
N GLU A 189 2.56 -2.97 -14.56
CA GLU A 189 2.23 -4.35 -14.92
C GLU A 189 1.63 -5.12 -13.75
N GLU A 190 2.20 -4.95 -12.56
CA GLU A 190 1.68 -5.59 -11.34
C GLU A 190 0.29 -5.04 -10.98
N SER A 191 0.08 -3.73 -11.15
CA SER A 191 -1.19 -3.07 -10.83
C SER A 191 -2.28 -3.22 -11.90
N ARG A 192 -1.92 -3.37 -13.19
CA ARG A 192 -2.89 -3.44 -14.32
C ARG A 192 -3.80 -4.66 -14.27
N SER A 193 -3.41 -5.68 -13.53
CA SER A 193 -4.24 -6.88 -13.34
C SER A 193 -5.32 -6.72 -12.27
N SER A 194 -5.35 -5.59 -11.55
CA SER A 194 -6.30 -5.31 -10.47
C SER A 194 -7.71 -4.98 -10.98
N PRO A 195 -8.74 -5.76 -10.62
CA PRO A 195 -10.13 -5.41 -10.90
C PRO A 195 -10.63 -4.20 -10.11
N SER A 196 -10.02 -3.88 -8.95
CA SER A 196 -10.45 -2.73 -8.15
C SER A 196 -9.97 -1.41 -8.75
N LEU A 197 -8.81 -1.39 -9.41
CA LEU A 197 -8.30 -0.22 -10.13
C LEU A 197 -9.20 0.17 -11.30
N GLY A 198 -9.72 -0.80 -12.06
CA GLY A 198 -10.69 -0.53 -13.13
C GLY A 198 -11.95 0.14 -12.59
N ARG A 199 -12.57 -0.47 -11.57
CA ARG A 199 -13.78 0.07 -10.92
C ARG A 199 -13.57 1.47 -10.30
N LEU A 200 -12.41 1.69 -9.69
CA LEU A 200 -12.02 3.01 -9.18
C LEU A 200 -12.05 4.07 -10.29
N LEU A 201 -11.41 3.79 -11.43
CA LEU A 201 -11.32 4.74 -12.53
C LEU A 201 -12.69 4.98 -13.16
N ASP A 202 -13.51 3.94 -13.31
CA ASP A 202 -14.88 4.06 -13.82
C ASP A 202 -15.75 4.94 -12.90
N GLY A 203 -15.71 4.70 -11.59
CA GLY A 203 -16.46 5.49 -10.61
C GLY A 203 -15.98 6.94 -10.52
N LEU A 204 -14.67 7.17 -10.54
CA LEU A 204 -14.08 8.51 -10.62
C LEU A 204 -14.59 9.25 -11.86
N ASN A 205 -14.50 8.63 -13.04
CA ASN A 205 -14.92 9.22 -14.31
C ASN A 205 -16.41 9.54 -14.32
N ALA A 206 -17.25 8.72 -13.69
CA ALA A 206 -18.70 8.94 -13.61
C ALA A 206 -19.08 10.15 -12.75
N CYS A 207 -18.25 10.52 -11.76
CA CYS A 207 -18.46 11.68 -10.90
C CYS A 207 -17.89 12.99 -11.46
N LEU A 208 -17.01 12.91 -12.45
CA LEU A 208 -16.33 14.08 -13.00
C LEU A 208 -17.20 14.80 -14.05
N PRO A 209 -17.08 16.14 -14.17
CA PRO A 209 -17.66 16.84 -15.30
C PRO A 209 -17.04 16.35 -16.62
N ALA A 210 -17.72 16.59 -17.74
CA ALA A 210 -17.15 16.29 -19.06
C ALA A 210 -15.89 17.14 -19.29
N LEU A 211 -14.72 16.54 -19.08
CA LEU A 211 -13.41 17.14 -19.30
C LEU A 211 -12.86 16.71 -20.67
N PRO A 212 -12.11 17.58 -21.37
CA PRO A 212 -11.27 17.15 -22.49
C PRO A 212 -10.34 16.01 -22.07
N ALA A 213 -10.13 15.04 -22.97
CA ALA A 213 -9.40 13.80 -22.65
C ALA A 213 -7.95 14.05 -22.21
N ASP A 214 -7.29 15.05 -22.80
CA ASP A 214 -5.94 15.48 -22.45
C ASP A 214 -5.90 16.12 -21.05
N VAL A 215 -6.87 16.97 -20.73
CA VAL A 215 -7.00 17.58 -19.38
C VAL A 215 -7.24 16.48 -18.34
N HIS A 216 -8.11 15.53 -18.64
CA HIS A 216 -8.38 14.39 -17.77
C HIS A 216 -7.11 13.56 -17.50
N ALA A 217 -6.39 13.19 -18.56
CA ALA A 217 -5.14 12.44 -18.45
C ALA A 217 -4.08 13.21 -17.64
N ASN A 218 -3.91 14.51 -17.91
CA ASN A 218 -2.95 15.36 -17.21
C ASN A 218 -3.30 15.52 -15.73
N ARG A 219 -4.58 15.72 -15.38
CA ARG A 219 -5.01 15.77 -13.96
C ARG A 219 -4.78 14.45 -13.24
N GLY A 220 -4.99 13.32 -13.91
CA GLY A 220 -4.64 12.00 -13.36
C GLY A 220 -3.14 11.85 -13.08
N ILE A 221 -2.28 12.33 -13.99
CA ILE A 221 -0.83 12.38 -13.79
C ILE A 221 -0.50 13.27 -12.59
N MET A 222 -1.02 14.50 -12.55
CA MET A 222 -0.78 15.46 -11.46
C MET A 222 -1.21 14.90 -10.10
N ALA A 223 -2.41 14.30 -10.00
CA ALA A 223 -2.91 13.69 -8.78
C ALA A 223 -1.98 12.57 -8.28
N ARG A 224 -1.54 11.66 -9.16
CA ARG A 224 -0.58 10.59 -8.81
C ARG A 224 0.74 11.15 -8.30
N HIS A 225 1.30 12.17 -8.97
CA HIS A 225 2.52 12.82 -8.53
C HIS A 225 2.36 13.49 -7.16
N LEU A 226 1.24 14.20 -6.94
CA LEU A 226 0.94 14.85 -5.68
C LEU A 226 0.82 13.84 -4.52
N ILE A 227 0.05 12.76 -4.71
CA ILE A 227 -0.12 11.69 -3.70
C ILE A 227 1.24 11.16 -3.26
N VAL A 228 2.08 10.77 -4.23
CA VAL A 228 3.35 10.12 -3.93
C VAL A 228 4.35 11.10 -3.33
N GLN A 229 4.46 12.31 -3.86
CA GLN A 229 5.43 13.28 -3.35
C GLN A 229 5.10 13.72 -1.92
N MET A 230 3.83 13.93 -1.58
CA MET A 230 3.47 14.25 -0.19
C MET A 230 3.76 13.10 0.78
N CYS A 231 3.60 11.85 0.32
CA CYS A 231 4.00 10.67 1.10
C CYS A 231 5.52 10.59 1.29
N VAL A 232 6.31 10.94 0.26
CA VAL A 232 7.78 11.02 0.34
C VAL A 232 8.22 12.05 1.36
N ASP A 233 7.66 13.26 1.31
CA ASP A 233 8.05 14.34 2.20
C ASP A 233 7.76 13.98 3.66
N ARG A 234 6.59 13.37 3.91
CA ARG A 234 6.23 12.84 5.23
C ARG A 234 7.13 11.70 5.68
N GLU A 235 7.36 10.68 4.84
CA GLU A 235 8.23 9.54 5.16
C GLU A 235 9.64 10.00 5.53
N ARG A 236 10.20 10.95 4.76
CA ARG A 236 11.51 11.56 5.03
C ARG A 236 11.52 12.32 6.35
N ALA A 237 10.48 13.11 6.62
CA ALA A 237 10.40 13.86 7.86
C ALA A 237 10.35 12.95 9.09
N LEU A 238 9.55 11.87 9.02
CA LEU A 238 9.47 10.86 10.07
C LEU A 238 10.79 10.11 10.26
N SER A 239 11.47 9.76 9.16
CA SER A 239 12.77 9.08 9.20
C SER A 239 13.87 9.95 9.81
N ASN A 240 13.82 11.27 9.58
CA ASN A 240 14.81 12.24 10.06
C ASN A 240 14.45 12.85 11.43
N GLY A 241 13.30 12.50 12.00
CA GLY A 241 12.80 13.11 13.25
C GLY A 241 12.48 14.60 13.12
N THR A 242 12.18 15.10 11.92
CA THR A 242 11.80 16.49 11.70
C THR A 242 10.30 16.70 11.84
N PRO A 243 9.82 17.91 12.17
CA PRO A 243 8.39 18.18 12.28
C PRO A 243 7.63 17.87 10.99
N VAL A 244 6.46 17.23 11.13
CA VAL A 244 5.52 16.99 10.04
C VAL A 244 4.39 18.01 10.08
N SER A 245 3.92 18.48 8.93
CA SER A 245 2.81 19.45 8.84
C SER A 245 1.48 18.86 9.32
N TRP A 246 1.26 17.57 9.08
CA TRP A 246 0.08 16.84 9.53
C TRP A 246 0.48 15.84 10.63
N PRO A 247 -0.24 15.72 11.75
CA PRO A 247 0.13 14.79 12.81
C PRO A 247 0.09 13.32 12.35
N THR A 248 -0.95 12.91 11.62
CA THR A 248 -1.18 11.50 11.25
C THR A 248 -1.16 11.24 9.74
N TRP A 249 -1.05 9.96 9.36
CA TRP A 249 -1.26 9.56 7.96
C TRP A 249 -2.70 9.81 7.50
N HIS A 250 -3.67 9.71 8.41
CA HIS A 250 -5.06 10.07 8.15
C HIS A 250 -5.25 11.56 7.82
N ASP A 251 -4.61 12.46 8.58
CA ASP A 251 -4.65 13.91 8.30
C ASP A 251 -4.00 14.23 6.95
N THR A 252 -2.89 13.54 6.64
CA THR A 252 -2.19 13.64 5.35
C THR A 252 -3.10 13.20 4.21
N ALA A 253 -3.79 12.07 4.36
CA ALA A 253 -4.74 11.57 3.38
C ALA A 253 -5.92 12.54 3.19
N THR A 254 -6.46 13.08 4.27
CA THR A 254 -7.58 14.04 4.22
C THR A 254 -7.20 15.30 3.44
N GLY A 255 -6.04 15.89 3.74
CA GLY A 255 -5.54 17.07 3.01
C GLY A 255 -5.28 16.79 1.53
N LEU A 256 -4.73 15.60 1.21
CA LEU A 256 -4.55 15.15 -0.18
C LEU A 256 -5.88 14.99 -0.92
N ILE A 257 -6.88 14.37 -0.29
CA ILE A 257 -8.21 14.20 -0.86
C ILE A 257 -8.83 15.55 -1.19
N ASP A 258 -8.79 16.51 -0.26
CA ASP A 258 -9.33 17.86 -0.46
C ASP A 258 -8.64 18.58 -1.64
N ALA A 259 -7.30 18.53 -1.69
CA ALA A 259 -6.51 19.16 -2.75
C ALA A 259 -6.78 18.52 -4.13
N ILE A 260 -6.90 17.19 -4.18
CA ILE A 260 -7.13 16.45 -5.42
C ILE A 260 -8.56 16.69 -5.95
N ILE A 261 -9.56 16.73 -5.07
CA ILE A 261 -10.93 17.12 -5.46
C ILE A 261 -10.91 18.51 -6.09
N GLY A 262 -10.30 19.49 -5.42
CA GLY A 262 -10.20 20.86 -5.95
C GLY A 262 -9.51 20.92 -7.32
N MET A 263 -8.43 20.14 -7.52
CA MET A 263 -7.74 20.01 -8.79
C MET A 263 -8.63 19.41 -9.89
N TRP A 264 -9.39 18.36 -9.56
CA TRP A 264 -10.27 17.67 -10.49
C TRP A 264 -11.51 18.48 -10.88
N THR A 265 -12.04 19.28 -9.96
CA THR A 265 -13.23 20.13 -10.21
C THR A 265 -12.88 21.53 -10.71
N ALA A 266 -11.59 21.88 -10.77
CA ALA A 266 -11.17 23.19 -11.27
C ALA A 266 -11.69 23.43 -12.70
N PRO A 267 -12.14 24.65 -13.05
CA PRO A 267 -12.50 25.00 -14.42
C PRO A 267 -11.33 24.74 -15.40
N VAL A 268 -11.66 24.43 -16.64
CA VAL A 268 -10.68 24.32 -17.72
C VAL A 268 -10.55 25.68 -18.40
N THR A 269 -9.37 26.29 -18.31
CA THR A 269 -9.06 27.49 -19.08
C THR A 269 -8.66 27.06 -20.49
N THR A 270 -9.43 27.46 -21.50
CA THR A 270 -9.01 27.33 -22.90
C THR A 270 -7.94 28.39 -23.22
N PRO A 271 -6.84 28.02 -23.91
CA PRO A 271 -5.84 28.97 -24.36
C PRO A 271 -6.37 30.01 -25.35
#